data_AF-A0A5C1DGI1-F1
#
_entry.id   AF-A0A5C1DGI1-F1
#
_cell.length_a   1.000
_cell.length_b   1.000
_cell.length_c   1.000
_cell.angle_alpha   90.00
_cell.angle_beta   90.00
_cell.angle_gamma   90.00
#
_symmetry.space_group_name_H-M   'P 1'
#
loop_
_entity.id
_entity.type
_entity.pdbx_description
1 polymer ?
#
loop_
_entity_poly.entity_id
_entity_poly.type
_entity_poly.pdbx_seq_one_letter_code
_entity_poly.pdbx_strand_id
1 'polypeptide(L)'
;MSASSESMPTPSSHAASPSSGKHAELLSWLGVAPFLLFALLFLLLPTLMLMLGAFQDAQGHFTLANIIRLFDDNILSAYKISLEISAASAVLGTALGLLLALAAIRGGLPAWIRPTLTTFSGVASNFAGIPLAFAFLSTLGRMGLVTMLLRKYLDVDLYASGFSILSFSGLTLTYLYFQVPLMVLIIAPAVEGLKDEWREACESLGGSGFAYWRHIALPVLWPSLAGAALLLFANAFGAVATAYALTGSSLNIVTILLYAQIHGDVLHDQNLGYALALGMVLITGSANAGYIWLRKRSHQEAA
;
A
#
# COMPACT_ATOMS: atom_id res chain seq x y z
N MET A 1 -13.64 75.21 -26.56
CA MET A 1 -12.83 74.10 -26.00
C MET A 1 -13.15 73.99 -24.52
N SER A 2 -14.15 73.17 -24.19
CA SER A 2 -14.67 72.97 -22.84
C SER A 2 -13.87 71.86 -22.14
N ALA A 3 -13.18 72.22 -21.08
CA ALA A 3 -12.66 71.28 -20.09
C ALA A 3 -13.83 70.84 -19.18
N SER A 4 -14.15 69.56 -19.20
CA SER A 4 -15.06 68.93 -18.25
C SER A 4 -14.25 67.94 -17.42
N SER A 5 -14.12 68.27 -16.14
CA SER A 5 -13.52 67.46 -15.08
C SER A 5 -14.46 66.31 -14.70
N GLU A 6 -14.11 65.07 -15.04
CA GLU A 6 -14.72 63.88 -14.42
C GLU A 6 -13.90 63.47 -13.20
N SER A 7 -14.46 63.72 -12.02
CA SER A 7 -13.98 63.19 -10.74
C SER A 7 -14.36 61.70 -10.62
N MET A 8 -13.37 60.82 -10.59
CA MET A 8 -13.56 59.40 -10.21
C MET A 8 -14.00 59.28 -8.75
N PRO A 9 -15.03 58.47 -8.41
CA PRO A 9 -15.29 58.10 -7.04
C PRO A 9 -14.28 57.04 -6.58
N THR A 10 -13.67 57.27 -5.41
CA THR A 10 -12.86 56.29 -4.69
C THR A 10 -13.76 55.17 -4.17
N PRO A 11 -13.41 53.87 -4.35
CA PRO A 11 -14.11 52.82 -3.65
C PRO A 11 -13.72 52.86 -2.18
N SER A 12 -14.70 53.20 -1.34
CA SER A 12 -14.61 53.20 0.11
C SER A 12 -14.32 51.80 0.65
N SER A 13 -13.20 51.70 1.37
CA SER A 13 -12.88 50.61 2.28
C SER A 13 -13.96 50.55 3.38
N HIS A 14 -14.81 49.52 3.35
CA HIS A 14 -15.47 48.96 4.54
C HIS A 14 -15.94 47.53 4.24
N ALA A 15 -14.98 46.59 4.16
CA ALA A 15 -15.31 45.18 4.36
C ALA A 15 -15.37 44.93 5.88
N ALA A 16 -16.60 44.93 6.40
CA ALA A 16 -16.90 44.52 7.76
C ALA A 16 -16.36 43.11 8.02
N SER A 17 -15.53 42.97 9.05
CA SER A 17 -15.15 41.67 9.61
C SER A 17 -16.38 40.98 10.22
N PRO A 18 -16.79 39.78 9.76
CA PRO A 18 -17.83 39.06 10.47
C PRO A 18 -17.22 38.41 11.71
N SER A 19 -17.63 38.91 12.87
CA SER A 19 -17.45 38.31 14.19
C SER A 19 -18.31 37.05 14.38
N SER A 20 -18.16 36.05 13.50
CA SER A 20 -18.96 34.80 13.53
C SER A 20 -18.20 33.57 14.05
N GLY A 21 -17.13 33.77 14.81
CA GLY A 21 -16.15 32.73 15.17
C GLY A 21 -16.73 31.49 15.86
N LYS A 22 -17.79 31.58 16.66
CA LYS A 22 -18.30 30.42 17.42
C LYS A 22 -19.42 29.63 16.74
N HIS A 23 -20.33 30.31 16.02
CA HIS A 23 -21.42 29.63 15.31
C HIS A 23 -20.93 28.94 14.02
N ALA A 24 -19.99 29.57 13.31
CA ALA A 24 -19.35 28.96 12.15
C ALA A 24 -18.51 27.73 12.57
N GLU A 25 -17.85 27.80 13.73
CA GLU A 25 -17.09 26.68 14.29
C GLU A 25 -18.01 25.53 14.73
N LEU A 26 -19.11 25.80 15.44
CA LEU A 26 -20.13 24.79 15.81
C LEU A 26 -20.78 24.12 14.59
N LEU A 27 -21.11 24.87 13.54
CA LEU A 27 -21.63 24.33 12.28
C LEU A 27 -20.58 23.49 11.53
N SER A 28 -19.31 23.88 11.61
CA SER A 28 -18.20 23.09 11.03
C SER A 28 -18.02 21.75 11.78
N TRP A 29 -18.09 21.77 13.11
CA TRP A 29 -18.04 20.55 13.93
C TRP A 29 -19.26 19.64 13.69
N LEU A 30 -20.45 20.20 13.51
CA LEU A 30 -21.65 19.43 13.19
C LEU A 30 -21.57 18.77 11.79
N GLY A 31 -20.89 19.41 10.84
CA GLY A 31 -20.62 18.83 9.51
C GLY A 31 -19.60 17.69 9.53
N VAL A 32 -18.63 17.72 10.44
CA VAL A 32 -17.60 16.67 10.60
C VAL A 32 -18.07 15.54 11.55
N ALA A 33 -19.08 15.80 12.38
CA ALA A 33 -19.58 14.84 13.37
C ALA A 33 -20.01 13.48 12.77
N PRO A 34 -20.71 13.38 11.62
CA PRO A 34 -21.04 12.08 11.03
C PRO A 34 -19.80 11.27 10.64
N PHE A 35 -18.76 11.93 10.12
CA PHE A 35 -17.49 11.29 9.78
C PHE A 35 -16.75 10.80 11.03
N LEU A 36 -16.67 11.61 12.08
CA LEU A 36 -16.04 11.23 13.35
C LEU A 36 -16.80 10.09 14.03
N LEU A 37 -18.14 10.12 14.02
CA LEU A 37 -18.97 9.05 14.56
C LEU A 37 -18.75 7.75 13.80
N PHE A 38 -18.70 7.80 12.47
CA PHE A 38 -18.40 6.65 11.64
C PHE A 38 -17.00 6.08 11.93
N ALA A 39 -15.97 6.93 11.97
CA ALA A 39 -14.61 6.52 12.31
C ALA A 39 -14.53 5.93 13.74
N LEU A 40 -15.24 6.51 14.70
CA LEU A 40 -15.27 6.02 16.06
C LEU A 40 -15.92 4.62 16.13
N LEU A 41 -17.10 4.46 15.54
CA LEU A 41 -17.89 3.23 15.64
C LEU A 41 -17.33 2.08 14.80
N PHE A 42 -16.81 2.34 13.61
CA PHE A 42 -16.41 1.30 12.66
C PHE A 42 -14.90 1.08 12.55
N LEU A 43 -14.08 2.06 12.94
CA LEU A 43 -12.62 1.92 12.90
C LEU A 43 -12.03 1.80 14.30
N LEU A 44 -12.27 2.77 15.18
CA LEU A 44 -11.65 2.81 16.49
C LEU A 44 -12.22 1.77 17.44
N LEU A 45 -13.55 1.61 17.51
CA LEU A 45 -14.20 0.69 18.43
C LEU A 45 -13.79 -0.78 18.19
N PRO A 46 -13.83 -1.34 16.96
CA PRO A 46 -13.36 -2.70 16.73
C PRO A 46 -11.86 -2.86 17.01
N THR A 47 -11.05 -1.86 16.65
CA THR A 47 -9.60 -1.89 16.93
C THR A 47 -9.32 -1.93 18.44
N LEU A 48 -10.04 -1.13 19.24
CA LEU A 48 -9.92 -1.15 20.70
C LEU A 48 -10.38 -2.49 21.28
N MET A 49 -11.46 -3.08 20.75
CA MET A 49 -11.93 -4.40 21.17
C MET A 49 -10.90 -5.50 20.88
N LEU A 50 -10.25 -5.46 19.71
CA LEU A 50 -9.13 -6.35 19.37
C LEU A 50 -7.95 -6.17 20.34
N MET A 51 -7.61 -4.91 20.66
CA MET A 51 -6.51 -4.61 21.59
C MET A 51 -6.80 -5.12 22.99
N LEU A 52 -8.02 -4.93 23.50
CA LEU A 52 -8.43 -5.42 24.82
C LEU A 52 -8.53 -6.94 24.86
N GLY A 53 -9.15 -7.54 23.83
CA GLY A 53 -9.34 -8.98 23.72
C GLY A 53 -8.04 -9.78 23.65
N ALA A 54 -6.96 -9.19 23.14
CA ALA A 54 -5.62 -9.79 23.15
C ALA A 54 -5.08 -10.04 24.56
N PHE A 55 -5.49 -9.23 25.54
CA PHE A 55 -5.12 -9.36 26.96
C PHE A 55 -6.20 -10.02 27.81
N GLN A 56 -7.21 -10.66 27.20
CA GLN A 56 -8.29 -11.32 27.93
C GLN A 56 -8.31 -12.83 27.68
N ASP A 57 -8.78 -13.61 28.65
CA ASP A 57 -9.15 -15.01 28.47
C ASP A 57 -10.56 -15.15 27.88
N ALA A 58 -11.02 -16.39 27.66
CA ALA A 58 -12.36 -16.66 27.16
C ALA A 58 -13.48 -16.24 28.14
N GLN A 59 -13.14 -15.99 29.40
CA GLN A 59 -14.04 -15.59 30.48
C GLN A 59 -14.00 -14.07 30.73
N GLY A 60 -13.13 -13.32 30.04
CA GLY A 60 -12.96 -11.87 30.16
C GLY A 60 -11.97 -11.41 31.23
N HIS A 61 -11.23 -12.30 31.90
CA HIS A 61 -10.17 -11.91 32.84
C HIS A 61 -8.92 -11.48 32.10
N PHE A 62 -8.18 -10.53 32.68
CA PHE A 62 -6.91 -10.10 32.12
C PHE A 62 -5.85 -11.20 32.23
N THR A 63 -5.22 -11.53 31.10
CA THR A 63 -4.14 -12.52 30.99
C THR A 63 -3.10 -12.09 29.96
N LEU A 64 -1.84 -12.48 30.19
CA LEU A 64 -0.75 -12.32 29.21
C LEU A 64 -0.48 -13.60 28.43
N ALA A 65 -1.23 -14.68 28.68
CA ALA A 65 -1.00 -15.99 28.05
C ALA A 65 -1.03 -15.91 26.51
N ASN A 66 -1.96 -15.15 25.93
CA ASN A 66 -2.08 -15.02 24.48
C ASN A 66 -0.88 -14.28 23.86
N ILE A 67 -0.35 -13.27 24.58
CA ILE A 67 0.84 -12.53 24.15
C ILE A 67 2.09 -13.41 24.24
N ILE A 68 2.19 -14.28 25.26
CA ILE A 68 3.30 -15.22 25.36
C ILE A 68 3.25 -16.24 24.21
N ARG A 69 2.04 -16.70 23.82
CA ARG A 69 1.86 -17.63 22.70
C ARG A 69 2.23 -17.03 21.34
N LEU A 70 2.30 -15.71 21.19
CA LEU A 70 2.85 -15.10 19.98
C LEU A 70 4.32 -15.48 19.73
N PHE A 71 5.03 -15.90 20.77
CA PHE A 71 6.42 -16.36 20.70
C PHE A 71 6.54 -17.87 20.44
N ASP A 72 5.43 -18.58 20.20
CA ASP A 72 5.48 -19.97 19.75
C ASP A 72 6.12 -20.06 18.36
N ASP A 73 6.95 -21.09 18.15
CA ASP A 73 7.74 -21.26 16.91
C ASP A 73 6.87 -21.26 15.64
N ASN A 74 5.66 -21.81 15.72
CA ASN A 74 4.73 -21.84 14.59
C ASN A 74 4.23 -20.43 14.21
N ILE A 75 3.89 -19.61 15.21
CA ILE A 75 3.39 -18.24 15.00
C ILE A 75 4.53 -17.34 14.54
N LEU A 76 5.71 -17.44 15.16
CA LEU A 76 6.90 -16.70 14.75
C LEU A 76 7.30 -17.02 13.31
N SER A 77 7.27 -18.30 12.92
CA SER A 77 7.50 -18.73 11.54
C SER A 77 6.48 -18.12 10.58
N ALA A 78 5.20 -18.09 10.96
CA ALA A 78 4.15 -17.49 10.15
C ALA A 78 4.33 -15.97 9.96
N TYR A 79 4.68 -15.24 11.02
CA TYR A 79 5.03 -13.82 10.92
C TYR A 79 6.25 -13.60 10.03
N LYS A 80 7.29 -14.44 10.17
CA LYS A 80 8.51 -14.33 9.36
C LYS A 80 8.20 -14.52 7.87
N ILE A 81 7.46 -15.57 7.51
CA ILE A 81 7.08 -15.81 6.11
C ILE A 81 6.21 -14.67 5.58
N SER A 82 5.25 -14.18 6.38
CA SER A 82 4.45 -13.02 5.99
C SER A 82 5.30 -11.77 5.76
N LEU A 83 6.23 -11.47 6.65
CA LEU A 83 7.16 -10.35 6.51
C LEU A 83 8.01 -10.48 5.24
N GLU A 84 8.56 -11.67 4.97
CA GLU A 84 9.36 -11.94 3.80
C GLU A 84 8.55 -11.79 2.49
N ILE A 85 7.32 -12.33 2.44
CA ILE A 85 6.45 -12.21 1.27
C ILE A 85 6.04 -10.75 1.05
N SER A 86 5.63 -10.06 2.10
CA SER A 86 5.22 -8.66 2.02
C SER A 86 6.38 -7.74 1.64
N ALA A 87 7.58 -7.97 2.18
CA ALA A 87 8.77 -7.21 1.83
C ALA A 87 9.23 -7.50 0.39
N ALA A 88 9.32 -8.77 -0.02
CA ALA A 88 9.73 -9.14 -1.36
C ALA A 88 8.76 -8.60 -2.42
N SER A 89 7.46 -8.77 -2.18
CA SER A 89 6.41 -8.29 -3.06
C SER A 89 6.38 -6.75 -3.12
N ALA A 90 6.56 -6.05 -1.99
CA ALA A 90 6.65 -4.60 -1.98
C ALA A 90 7.90 -4.07 -2.72
N VAL A 91 9.08 -4.64 -2.49
CA VAL A 91 10.32 -4.21 -3.17
C VAL A 91 10.23 -4.43 -4.67
N LEU A 92 9.80 -5.62 -5.09
CA LEU A 92 9.64 -5.95 -6.50
C LEU A 92 8.51 -5.12 -7.14
N GLY A 93 7.39 -4.94 -6.45
CA GLY A 93 6.25 -4.13 -6.89
C GLY A 93 6.61 -2.65 -7.04
N THR A 94 7.39 -2.11 -6.10
CA THR A 94 7.95 -0.76 -6.16
C THR A 94 8.91 -0.62 -7.34
N ALA A 95 9.85 -1.56 -7.51
CA ALA A 95 10.81 -1.51 -8.61
C ALA A 95 10.13 -1.60 -9.99
N LEU A 96 9.29 -2.62 -10.20
CA LEU A 96 8.59 -2.83 -11.47
C LEU A 96 7.56 -1.73 -11.75
N GLY A 97 6.80 -1.30 -10.73
CA GLY A 97 5.83 -0.22 -10.87
C GLY A 97 6.48 1.13 -11.15
N LEU A 98 7.62 1.44 -10.52
CA LEU A 98 8.42 2.62 -10.84
C LEU A 98 8.91 2.56 -12.29
N LEU A 99 9.49 1.44 -12.73
CA LEU A 99 9.97 1.27 -14.11
C LEU A 99 8.83 1.47 -15.12
N LEU A 100 7.66 0.90 -14.87
CA LEU A 100 6.48 1.07 -15.74
C LEU A 100 5.99 2.52 -15.75
N ALA A 101 5.92 3.19 -14.60
CA ALA A 101 5.52 4.58 -14.52
C ALA A 101 6.51 5.50 -15.27
N LEU A 102 7.83 5.26 -15.09
CA LEU A 102 8.87 5.99 -15.81
C LEU A 102 8.78 5.78 -17.32
N ALA A 103 8.58 4.53 -17.76
CA ALA A 103 8.40 4.23 -19.18
C ALA A 103 7.16 4.93 -19.75
N ALA A 104 6.03 4.88 -19.04
CA ALA A 104 4.75 5.46 -19.48
C ALA A 104 4.77 6.99 -19.52
N ILE A 105 5.44 7.64 -18.57
CA ILE A 105 5.41 9.11 -18.42
C ILE A 105 6.60 9.76 -19.15
N ARG A 106 7.78 9.16 -19.08
CA ARG A 106 9.05 9.74 -19.58
C ARG A 106 9.72 8.95 -20.70
N GLY A 107 9.22 7.76 -21.05
CA GLY A 107 9.81 6.90 -22.07
C GLY A 107 9.49 7.28 -23.52
N GLY A 108 8.81 8.41 -23.77
CA GLY A 108 8.43 8.82 -25.13
C GLY A 108 7.42 7.90 -25.80
N LEU A 109 6.64 7.16 -25.02
CA LEU A 109 5.61 6.26 -25.51
C LEU A 109 4.42 7.01 -26.15
N PRO A 110 3.68 6.37 -27.07
CA PRO A 110 2.45 6.94 -27.64
C PRO A 110 1.49 7.50 -26.59
N ALA A 111 0.87 8.64 -26.89
CA ALA A 111 0.01 9.39 -25.95
C ALA A 111 -1.17 8.59 -25.37
N TRP A 112 -1.62 7.52 -26.05
CA TRP A 112 -2.70 6.66 -25.58
C TRP A 112 -2.26 5.67 -24.49
N ILE A 113 -0.98 5.33 -24.40
CA ILE A 113 -0.49 4.31 -23.46
C ILE A 113 -0.64 4.76 -22.01
N ARG A 114 -0.35 6.03 -21.71
CA ARG A 114 -0.49 6.58 -20.35
C ARG A 114 -1.92 6.45 -19.81
N PRO A 115 -2.97 6.97 -20.46
CA PRO A 115 -4.34 6.83 -19.97
C PRO A 115 -4.83 5.36 -19.94
N THR A 116 -4.38 4.52 -20.88
CA THR A 116 -4.68 3.08 -20.83
C THR A 116 -4.03 2.41 -19.63
N LEU A 117 -2.76 2.69 -19.36
CA LEU A 117 -2.03 2.13 -18.22
C LEU A 117 -2.64 2.59 -16.90
N THR A 118 -2.99 3.87 -16.74
CA THR A 118 -3.63 4.35 -15.50
C THR A 118 -5.00 3.74 -15.31
N THR A 119 -5.80 3.60 -16.37
CA THR A 119 -7.14 2.99 -16.30
C THR A 119 -7.05 1.51 -15.96
N PHE A 120 -6.18 0.77 -16.66
CA PHE A 120 -5.91 -0.63 -16.36
C PHE A 120 -5.39 -0.78 -14.92
N SER A 121 -4.50 0.11 -14.49
CA SER A 121 -3.93 0.04 -13.14
C SER A 121 -4.97 0.26 -12.05
N GLY A 122 -5.93 1.17 -12.26
CA GLY A 122 -7.06 1.37 -11.36
C GLY A 122 -7.92 0.12 -11.18
N VAL A 123 -8.15 -0.63 -12.25
CA VAL A 123 -8.90 -1.89 -12.19
C VAL A 123 -8.05 -3.01 -11.57
N ALA A 124 -6.83 -3.19 -12.06
CA ALA A 124 -5.94 -4.28 -11.66
C ALA A 124 -5.51 -4.18 -10.19
N SER A 125 -5.32 -2.96 -9.65
CA SER A 125 -4.98 -2.77 -8.23
C SER A 125 -6.09 -3.21 -7.27
N ASN A 126 -7.33 -3.24 -7.75
CA ASN A 126 -8.50 -3.65 -6.97
C ASN A 126 -8.93 -5.10 -7.26
N PHE A 127 -8.33 -5.75 -8.26
CA PHE A 127 -8.64 -7.13 -8.60
C PHE A 127 -7.80 -8.09 -7.74
N ALA A 128 -8.34 -8.40 -6.56
CA ALA A 128 -7.74 -9.29 -5.56
C ALA A 128 -8.77 -10.31 -5.03
N GLY A 129 -8.40 -11.07 -4.01
CA GLY A 129 -9.22 -12.09 -3.38
C GLY A 129 -9.29 -13.41 -4.15
N ILE A 130 -10.42 -14.11 -3.96
CA ILE A 130 -10.68 -15.45 -4.52
C ILE A 130 -10.66 -15.45 -6.06
N PRO A 131 -11.24 -14.47 -6.78
CA PRO A 131 -11.21 -14.45 -8.25
C PRO A 131 -9.78 -14.39 -8.80
N LEU A 132 -8.92 -13.59 -8.18
CA LEU A 132 -7.51 -13.50 -8.58
C LEU A 132 -6.78 -14.83 -8.34
N ALA A 133 -6.99 -15.45 -7.17
CA ALA A 133 -6.40 -16.75 -6.85
C ALA A 133 -6.82 -17.82 -7.86
N PHE A 134 -8.12 -17.87 -8.22
CA PHE A 134 -8.62 -18.79 -9.24
C PHE A 134 -8.03 -18.50 -10.62
N ALA A 135 -7.92 -17.23 -11.03
CA ALA A 135 -7.29 -16.86 -12.30
C ALA A 135 -5.84 -17.34 -12.37
N PHE A 136 -5.07 -17.15 -11.29
CA PHE A 136 -3.70 -17.63 -11.19
C PHE A 136 -3.62 -19.15 -11.17
N LEU A 137 -4.47 -19.85 -10.42
CA LEU A 137 -4.51 -21.31 -10.40
C LEU A 137 -4.90 -21.91 -11.76
N SER A 138 -5.84 -21.28 -12.46
CA SER A 138 -6.26 -21.70 -13.81
C SER A 138 -5.19 -21.41 -14.88
N THR A 139 -4.37 -20.37 -14.68
CA THR A 139 -3.34 -19.96 -15.65
C THR A 139 -2.01 -20.69 -15.41
N LEU A 140 -1.52 -20.66 -14.17
CA LEU A 140 -0.19 -21.12 -13.75
C LEU A 140 -0.23 -22.33 -12.81
N GLY A 141 -1.41 -22.90 -12.54
CA GLY A 141 -1.55 -24.16 -11.81
C GLY A 141 -0.91 -25.34 -12.54
N ARG A 142 -0.85 -26.50 -11.88
CA ARG A 142 -0.25 -27.73 -12.46
C ARG A 142 -0.90 -28.15 -13.79
N MET A 143 -2.21 -27.94 -13.91
CA MET A 143 -2.99 -28.16 -15.13
C MET A 143 -3.43 -26.84 -15.76
N GLY A 144 -2.71 -25.75 -15.47
CA GLY A 144 -3.06 -24.41 -15.96
C GLY A 144 -2.75 -24.24 -17.45
N LEU A 145 -3.44 -23.30 -18.09
CA LEU A 145 -3.28 -23.02 -19.53
C LEU A 145 -1.81 -22.72 -19.89
N VAL A 146 -1.17 -21.79 -19.17
CA VAL A 146 0.21 -21.37 -19.45
C VAL A 146 1.19 -22.51 -19.17
N THR A 147 1.02 -23.22 -18.05
CA THR A 147 1.84 -24.40 -17.73
C THR A 147 1.78 -25.46 -18.82
N MET A 148 0.58 -25.77 -19.32
CA MET A 148 0.42 -26.75 -20.40
C MET A 148 1.00 -26.25 -21.73
N LEU A 149 0.85 -24.97 -22.06
CA LEU A 149 1.44 -24.39 -23.25
C LEU A 149 2.97 -24.42 -23.19
N LEU A 150 3.58 -24.05 -22.06
CA LEU A 150 5.03 -24.10 -21.87
C LEU A 150 5.54 -25.55 -22.00
N ARG A 151 4.85 -26.51 -21.39
CA ARG A 151 5.22 -27.92 -21.51
C ARG A 151 5.08 -28.43 -22.94
N LYS A 152 4.03 -28.03 -23.66
CA LYS A 152 3.77 -28.52 -25.02
C LYS A 152 4.68 -27.90 -26.09
N TYR A 153 4.97 -26.61 -25.99
CA TYR A 153 5.68 -25.87 -27.04
C TYR A 153 7.15 -25.59 -26.71
N LEU A 154 7.50 -25.46 -25.44
CA LEU A 154 8.85 -25.12 -24.99
C LEU A 154 9.54 -26.30 -24.27
N ASP A 155 8.84 -27.42 -24.06
CA ASP A 155 9.30 -28.57 -23.25
C ASP A 155 9.78 -28.18 -21.83
N VAL A 156 9.31 -27.02 -21.34
CA VAL A 156 9.63 -26.51 -20.01
C VAL A 156 8.51 -26.91 -19.07
N ASP A 157 8.82 -27.79 -18.11
CA ASP A 157 7.91 -28.11 -17.02
C ASP A 157 8.22 -27.20 -15.80
N LEU A 158 7.37 -26.19 -15.61
CA LEU A 158 7.45 -25.23 -14.50
C LEU A 158 7.45 -25.92 -13.13
N TYR A 159 6.74 -27.03 -12.98
CA TYR A 159 6.65 -27.73 -11.70
C TYR A 159 7.85 -28.67 -11.50
N ALA A 160 8.43 -29.20 -12.58
CA ALA A 160 9.66 -29.99 -12.50
C ALA A 160 10.90 -29.12 -12.18
N SER A 161 10.89 -27.83 -12.54
CA SER A 161 11.95 -26.88 -12.15
C SER A 161 11.86 -26.41 -10.70
N GLY A 162 10.90 -26.92 -9.92
CA GLY A 162 10.71 -26.60 -8.50
C GLY A 162 9.82 -25.39 -8.23
N PHE A 163 9.28 -24.73 -9.27
CA PHE A 163 8.32 -23.64 -9.07
C PHE A 163 6.93 -24.21 -8.74
N SER A 164 6.32 -23.67 -7.69
CA SER A 164 4.94 -23.98 -7.31
C SER A 164 4.17 -22.69 -7.08
N ILE A 165 2.97 -22.60 -7.66
CA ILE A 165 2.09 -21.45 -7.42
C ILE A 165 1.66 -21.35 -5.94
N LEU A 166 1.73 -22.46 -5.22
CA LEU A 166 1.40 -22.59 -3.80
C LEU A 166 2.58 -22.22 -2.88
N SER A 167 3.74 -21.91 -3.44
CA SER A 167 4.96 -21.60 -2.69
C SER A 167 5.12 -20.10 -2.46
N PHE A 168 6.13 -19.72 -1.68
CA PHE A 168 6.57 -18.33 -1.48
C PHE A 168 6.63 -17.56 -2.80
N SER A 169 7.33 -18.07 -3.82
CA SER A 169 7.49 -17.38 -5.10
C SER A 169 6.17 -17.25 -5.87
N GLY A 170 5.31 -18.27 -5.77
CA GLY A 170 3.99 -18.25 -6.40
C GLY A 170 3.08 -17.17 -5.79
N LEU A 171 3.01 -17.12 -4.46
CA LEU A 171 2.22 -16.12 -3.75
C LEU A 171 2.78 -14.70 -3.94
N THR A 172 4.11 -14.52 -3.89
CA THR A 172 4.74 -13.24 -4.22
C THR A 172 4.40 -12.80 -5.64
N LEU A 173 4.47 -13.70 -6.62
CA LEU A 173 4.11 -13.39 -8.01
C LEU A 173 2.63 -12.98 -8.14
N THR A 174 1.73 -13.66 -7.45
CA THR A 174 0.30 -13.28 -7.43
C THR A 174 0.09 -11.91 -6.77
N TYR A 175 0.85 -11.57 -5.72
CA TYR A 175 0.76 -10.24 -5.10
C TYR A 175 1.26 -9.12 -6.01
N LEU A 176 2.30 -9.39 -6.83
CA LEU A 176 2.78 -8.42 -7.81
C LEU A 176 1.70 -7.97 -8.79
N TYR A 177 0.71 -8.83 -9.08
CA TYR A 177 -0.40 -8.50 -9.97
C TYR A 177 -1.15 -7.23 -9.54
N PHE A 178 -1.48 -7.10 -8.26
CA PHE A 178 -2.20 -5.91 -7.76
C PHE A 178 -1.25 -4.85 -7.19
N GLN A 179 -0.03 -5.21 -6.79
CA GLN A 179 0.94 -4.24 -6.26
C GLN A 179 1.60 -3.37 -7.34
N VAL A 180 1.99 -3.95 -8.47
CA VAL A 180 2.64 -3.19 -9.56
C VAL A 180 1.72 -2.08 -10.09
N PRO A 181 0.43 -2.34 -10.40
CA PRO A 181 -0.46 -1.27 -10.84
C PRO A 181 -0.78 -0.27 -9.74
N LEU A 182 -0.94 -0.73 -8.49
CA LEU A 182 -1.11 0.17 -7.33
C LEU A 182 0.09 1.12 -7.19
N MET A 183 1.32 0.62 -7.37
CA MET A 183 2.53 1.43 -7.38
C MET A 183 2.53 2.46 -8.51
N VAL A 184 2.14 2.08 -9.73
CA VAL A 184 2.04 3.01 -10.87
C VAL A 184 1.12 4.19 -10.52
N LEU A 185 -0.04 3.94 -9.92
CA LEU A 185 -0.99 4.99 -9.53
C LEU A 185 -0.42 5.93 -8.46
N ILE A 186 0.32 5.40 -7.48
CA ILE A 186 0.88 6.21 -6.38
C ILE A 186 2.06 7.05 -6.85
N ILE A 187 2.95 6.48 -7.67
CA ILE A 187 4.21 7.14 -8.06
C ILE A 187 4.04 8.05 -9.27
N ALA A 188 3.01 7.86 -10.11
CA ALA A 188 2.79 8.67 -11.30
C ALA A 188 2.78 10.19 -11.03
N PRO A 189 2.04 10.73 -10.04
CA PRO A 189 2.09 12.16 -9.72
C PRO A 189 3.49 12.65 -9.31
N ALA A 190 4.28 11.82 -8.63
CA ALA A 190 5.64 12.17 -8.24
C ALA A 190 6.59 12.20 -9.45
N VAL A 191 6.43 11.26 -10.39
CA VAL A 191 7.19 11.23 -11.64
C VAL A 191 6.82 12.41 -12.54
N GLU A 192 5.54 12.78 -12.60
CA GLU A 192 5.05 13.95 -13.33
C GLU A 192 5.54 15.27 -12.75
N GLY A 193 5.77 15.31 -11.43
CA GLY A 193 6.35 16.48 -10.76
C GLY A 193 7.82 16.74 -11.09
N LEU A 194 8.50 15.79 -11.73
CA LEU A 194 9.86 16.02 -12.22
C LEU A 194 9.82 16.94 -13.44
N LYS A 195 10.51 18.07 -13.33
CA LYS A 195 10.61 19.08 -14.38
C LYS A 195 11.65 18.70 -15.43
N ASP A 196 11.40 19.04 -16.69
CA ASP A 196 12.34 18.81 -17.79
C ASP A 196 13.51 19.79 -17.70
N GLU A 197 13.25 21.01 -17.20
CA GLU A 197 14.26 22.06 -17.00
C GLU A 197 15.36 21.62 -16.02
N TRP A 198 15.07 20.73 -15.06
CA TRP A 198 16.07 20.19 -14.14
C TRP A 198 17.11 19.31 -14.86
N ARG A 199 16.66 18.61 -15.91
CA ARG A 199 17.55 17.79 -16.73
C ARG A 199 18.40 18.68 -17.63
N GLU A 200 17.79 19.65 -18.30
CA GLU A 200 18.49 20.61 -19.16
C GLU A 200 19.54 21.42 -18.37
N ALA A 201 19.22 21.83 -17.14
CA ALA A 201 20.16 22.52 -16.26
C ALA A 201 21.34 21.61 -15.85
N CYS A 202 21.08 20.33 -15.55
CA CYS A 202 22.14 19.36 -15.22
C CYS A 202 23.07 19.13 -16.41
N GLU A 203 22.51 18.96 -17.61
CA GLU A 203 23.28 18.78 -18.85
C GLU A 203 24.08 20.04 -19.22
N SER A 204 23.52 21.24 -19.01
CA SER A 204 24.20 22.52 -19.23
C SER A 204 25.41 22.74 -18.31
N LEU A 205 25.38 22.17 -17.10
CA LEU A 205 26.51 22.19 -16.16
C LEU A 205 27.55 21.08 -16.44
N GLY A 206 27.41 20.34 -17.55
CA GLY A 206 28.29 19.24 -17.94
C GLY A 206 27.95 17.89 -17.29
N GLY A 207 26.78 17.78 -16.66
CA GLY A 207 26.27 16.53 -16.09
C GLY A 207 25.78 15.56 -17.16
N SER A 208 25.91 14.25 -16.90
CA SER A 208 25.32 13.21 -17.75
C SER A 208 23.91 12.83 -17.28
N GLY A 209 23.13 12.12 -18.11
CA GLY A 209 21.82 11.61 -17.71
C GLY A 209 21.87 10.72 -16.46
N PHE A 210 22.96 9.97 -16.27
CA PHE A 210 23.19 9.21 -15.03
C PHE A 210 23.39 10.12 -13.81
N ALA A 211 24.11 11.24 -13.98
CA ALA A 211 24.28 12.24 -12.92
C ALA A 211 22.93 12.87 -12.52
N TYR A 212 22.07 13.19 -13.50
CA TYR A 212 20.71 13.67 -13.26
C TYR A 212 19.89 12.66 -12.44
N TRP A 213 19.89 11.38 -12.84
CA TRP A 213 19.12 10.35 -12.14
C TRP A 213 19.61 10.15 -10.71
N ARG A 214 20.93 10.07 -10.50
CA ARG A 214 21.51 9.78 -9.18
C ARG A 214 21.38 10.95 -8.21
N HIS A 215 21.55 12.19 -8.65
CA HIS A 215 21.66 13.35 -7.76
C HIS A 215 20.41 14.24 -7.75
N ILE A 216 19.52 14.15 -8.73
CA ILE A 216 18.35 15.03 -8.84
C ILE A 216 17.06 14.20 -8.81
N ALA A 217 16.83 13.35 -9.81
CA ALA A 217 15.55 12.66 -9.93
C ALA A 217 15.29 11.66 -8.79
N LEU A 218 16.25 10.77 -8.48
CA LEU A 218 16.06 9.75 -7.45
C LEU A 218 15.91 10.35 -6.04
N PRO A 219 16.72 11.35 -5.61
CA PRO A 219 16.51 12.01 -4.32
C PRO A 219 15.15 12.72 -4.20
N VAL A 220 14.67 13.35 -5.29
CA VAL A 220 13.35 13.98 -5.31
C VAL A 220 12.22 12.95 -5.23
N LEU A 221 12.37 11.80 -5.91
CA LEU A 221 11.39 10.72 -5.87
C LEU A 221 11.46 9.90 -4.58
N TRP A 222 12.58 9.92 -3.85
CA TRP A 222 12.85 9.04 -2.71
C TRP A 222 11.77 9.07 -1.61
N PRO A 223 11.26 10.24 -1.15
CA PRO A 223 10.21 10.28 -0.14
C PRO A 223 8.93 9.60 -0.63
N SER A 224 8.53 9.86 -1.88
CA SER A 224 7.37 9.25 -2.50
C SER A 224 7.55 7.75 -2.71
N LEU A 225 8.76 7.32 -3.11
CA LEU A 225 9.10 5.92 -3.32
C LEU A 225 9.07 5.12 -2.00
N ALA A 226 9.65 5.66 -0.94
CA ALA A 226 9.65 5.05 0.38
C ALA A 226 8.23 4.96 0.96
N GLY A 227 7.43 6.02 0.82
CA GLY A 227 6.02 6.02 1.23
C GLY A 227 5.18 5.01 0.45
N ALA A 228 5.39 4.92 -0.87
CA ALA A 228 4.70 3.95 -1.71
C ALA A 228 5.11 2.50 -1.38
N ALA A 229 6.41 2.23 -1.19
CA ALA A 229 6.90 0.91 -0.82
C ALA A 229 6.30 0.41 0.50
N LEU A 230 6.15 1.29 1.50
CA LEU A 230 5.52 0.93 2.77
C LEU A 230 4.02 0.71 2.66
N LEU A 231 3.36 1.50 1.81
CA LEU A 231 1.95 1.27 1.49
C LEU A 231 1.76 -0.09 0.80
N LEU A 232 2.63 -0.45 -0.15
CA LEU A 232 2.64 -1.77 -0.79
C LEU A 232 2.91 -2.90 0.21
N PHE A 233 3.84 -2.69 1.15
CA PHE A 233 4.15 -3.63 2.22
C PHE A 233 2.94 -3.85 3.13
N ALA A 234 2.33 -2.78 3.63
CA ALA A 234 1.14 -2.86 4.48
C ALA A 234 -0.03 -3.54 3.75
N ASN A 235 -0.22 -3.23 2.46
CA ASN A 235 -1.25 -3.83 1.63
C ASN A 235 -1.04 -5.36 1.46
N ALA A 236 0.20 -5.81 1.21
CA ALA A 236 0.49 -7.24 1.12
C ALA A 236 0.46 -7.95 2.47
N PHE A 237 0.89 -7.30 3.56
CA PHE A 237 0.90 -7.90 4.89
C PHE A 237 -0.51 -8.15 5.43
N GLY A 238 -1.47 -7.30 5.07
CA GLY A 238 -2.89 -7.49 5.39
C GLY A 238 -3.67 -8.37 4.41
N ALA A 239 -3.06 -8.85 3.32
CA ALA A 239 -3.79 -9.55 2.25
C ALA A 239 -4.11 -11.01 2.62
N VAL A 240 -5.33 -11.28 3.09
CA VAL A 240 -5.75 -12.63 3.47
C VAL A 240 -6.44 -13.39 2.34
N ALA A 241 -7.40 -12.78 1.64
CA ALA A 241 -8.34 -13.50 0.78
C ALA A 241 -7.66 -14.19 -0.41
N THR A 242 -6.70 -13.52 -1.06
CA THR A 242 -5.93 -14.12 -2.16
C THR A 242 -5.03 -15.24 -1.68
N ALA A 243 -4.34 -15.05 -0.55
CA ALA A 243 -3.41 -16.04 -0.04
C ALA A 243 -4.16 -17.30 0.41
N TYR A 244 -5.22 -17.13 1.20
CA TYR A 244 -6.04 -18.26 1.64
C TYR A 244 -6.63 -19.04 0.46
N ALA A 245 -7.18 -18.35 -0.55
CA ALA A 245 -7.76 -19.03 -1.71
C ALA A 245 -6.71 -19.69 -2.61
N LEU A 246 -5.49 -19.15 -2.66
CA LEU A 246 -4.42 -19.70 -3.50
C LEU A 246 -3.74 -20.88 -2.82
N THR A 247 -3.30 -20.71 -1.57
CA THR A 247 -2.43 -21.67 -0.87
C THR A 247 -3.17 -22.51 0.17
N GLY A 248 -4.36 -22.12 0.59
CA GLY A 248 -5.05 -22.76 1.71
C GLY A 248 -4.14 -22.81 2.94
N SER A 249 -3.98 -23.99 3.52
CA SER A 249 -3.09 -24.24 4.66
C SER A 249 -1.65 -24.63 4.28
N SER A 250 -1.29 -24.64 2.99
CA SER A 250 0.04 -25.09 2.55
C SER A 250 1.16 -24.10 2.88
N LEU A 251 0.83 -22.80 2.98
CA LEU A 251 1.74 -21.77 3.49
C LEU A 251 1.23 -21.29 4.84
N ASN A 252 2.10 -21.37 5.83
CA ASN A 252 1.84 -20.82 7.14
C ASN A 252 2.18 -19.33 7.13
N ILE A 253 1.17 -18.47 6.95
CA ILE A 253 1.29 -17.01 7.03
C ILE A 253 0.33 -16.46 8.09
N VAL A 254 0.70 -15.34 8.71
CA VAL A 254 -0.04 -14.80 9.87
C VAL A 254 -1.51 -14.51 9.55
N THR A 255 -1.82 -14.03 8.35
CA THR A 255 -3.19 -13.71 7.94
C THR A 255 -4.07 -14.96 7.85
N ILE A 256 -3.52 -16.08 7.40
CA ILE A 256 -4.23 -17.36 7.32
C ILE A 256 -4.41 -17.94 8.72
N LEU A 257 -3.39 -17.86 9.59
CA LEU A 257 -3.53 -18.26 11.00
C LEU A 257 -4.62 -17.45 11.71
N LEU A 258 -4.58 -16.13 11.57
CA LEU A 258 -5.61 -15.24 12.13
C LEU A 258 -6.99 -15.61 11.60
N TYR A 259 -7.11 -15.84 10.29
CA TYR A 259 -8.38 -16.25 9.68
C TYR A 259 -8.91 -17.57 10.27
N ALA A 260 -8.04 -18.57 10.41
CA ALA A 260 -8.37 -19.88 10.98
C ALA A 260 -8.79 -19.81 12.45
N GLN A 261 -8.13 -18.95 13.25
CA GLN A 261 -8.48 -18.74 14.67
C GLN A 261 -9.88 -18.13 14.83
N ILE A 262 -10.23 -17.18 13.94
CA ILE A 262 -11.53 -16.51 13.99
C ILE A 262 -12.65 -17.41 13.41
N HIS A 263 -12.38 -18.19 12.36
CA HIS A 263 -13.40 -18.97 11.63
C HIS A 263 -13.49 -20.45 12.06
N GLY A 264 -12.61 -20.93 12.94
CA GLY A 264 -12.84 -22.14 13.74
C GLY A 264 -12.46 -23.48 13.12
N ASP A 265 -11.42 -23.55 12.29
CA ASP A 265 -11.19 -24.77 11.48
C ASP A 265 -10.65 -25.98 12.28
N VAL A 266 -9.99 -25.82 13.45
CA VAL A 266 -9.62 -26.97 14.35
C VAL A 266 -9.36 -26.57 15.82
N LEU A 267 -8.77 -25.40 16.10
CA LEU A 267 -8.54 -24.87 17.46
C LEU A 267 -9.12 -23.46 17.55
N HIS A 268 -10.41 -23.33 17.83
CA HIS A 268 -11.04 -22.02 17.95
C HIS A 268 -10.57 -21.32 19.23
N ASP A 269 -9.61 -20.41 19.09
CA ASP A 269 -9.15 -19.52 20.16
C ASP A 269 -9.23 -18.07 19.69
N GLN A 270 -10.41 -17.48 19.91
CA GLN A 270 -10.72 -16.10 19.51
C GLN A 270 -9.75 -15.08 20.14
N ASN A 271 -9.32 -15.31 21.38
CA ASN A 271 -8.40 -14.43 22.09
C ASN A 271 -6.97 -14.53 21.52
N LEU A 272 -6.53 -15.71 21.08
CA LEU A 272 -5.30 -15.84 20.30
C LEU A 272 -5.41 -15.10 18.96
N GLY A 273 -6.56 -15.19 18.28
CA GLY A 273 -6.84 -14.42 17.06
C GLY A 273 -6.70 -12.90 17.27
N TYR A 274 -7.18 -12.39 18.41
CA TYR A 274 -6.99 -11.00 18.81
C TYR A 274 -5.53 -10.64 19.06
N ALA A 275 -4.77 -11.53 19.70
CA ALA A 275 -3.33 -11.32 19.90
C ALA A 275 -2.56 -11.31 18.57
N LEU A 276 -2.89 -12.20 17.62
CA LEU A 276 -2.32 -12.17 16.27
C LEU A 276 -2.63 -10.85 15.55
N ALA A 277 -3.87 -10.38 15.64
CA ALA A 277 -4.28 -9.10 15.06
C ALA A 277 -3.48 -7.93 15.68
N LEU A 278 -3.33 -7.93 17.00
CA LEU A 278 -2.53 -6.94 17.72
C LEU A 278 -1.07 -6.95 17.24
N GLY A 279 -0.46 -8.13 17.10
CA GLY A 279 0.91 -8.25 16.58
C GLY A 279 1.04 -7.68 15.16
N MET A 280 0.05 -7.93 14.31
CA MET A 280 0.03 -7.36 12.95
C MET A 280 -0.09 -5.83 12.95
N VAL A 281 -0.95 -5.28 13.80
CA VAL A 281 -1.13 -3.83 13.97
C VAL A 281 0.15 -3.18 14.48
N LEU A 282 0.84 -3.80 15.45
CA LEU A 282 2.11 -3.30 15.96
C LEU A 282 3.18 -3.29 14.88
N ILE A 283 3.35 -4.39 14.13
CA ILE A 283 4.36 -4.48 13.06
C ILE A 283 4.10 -3.41 11.98
N THR A 284 2.87 -3.32 11.50
CA THR A 284 2.49 -2.36 10.45
C THR A 284 2.58 -0.92 10.96
N GLY A 285 2.14 -0.68 12.19
CA GLY A 285 2.21 0.62 12.86
C GLY A 285 3.65 1.07 13.08
N SER A 286 4.54 0.18 13.51
CA SER A 286 5.97 0.45 13.66
C SER A 286 6.65 0.75 12.33
N ALA A 287 6.32 0.01 11.26
CA ALA A 287 6.83 0.28 9.91
C ALA A 287 6.42 1.69 9.42
N ASN A 288 5.14 2.05 9.59
CA ASN A 288 4.63 3.38 9.23
C ASN A 288 5.23 4.49 10.11
N ALA A 289 5.34 4.28 11.42
CA ALA A 289 5.91 5.25 12.35
C ALA A 289 7.40 5.50 12.05
N GLY A 290 8.16 4.44 11.77
CA GLY A 290 9.57 4.55 11.38
C GLY A 290 9.75 5.41 10.13
N TYR A 291 8.87 5.29 9.16
CA TYR A 291 8.88 6.13 7.97
C TYR A 291 8.51 7.58 8.22
N ILE A 292 7.45 7.83 8.99
CA ILE A 292 7.06 9.20 9.35
C ILE A 292 8.22 9.88 10.09
N TRP A 293 8.92 9.14 10.96
CA TRP A 293 10.09 9.62 11.66
C TRP A 293 11.27 9.94 10.71
N LEU A 294 11.62 9.01 9.81
CA LEU A 294 12.67 9.21 8.79
C LEU A 294 12.37 10.41 7.89
N ARG A 295 11.12 10.54 7.43
CA ARG A 295 10.68 11.65 6.58
C ARG A 295 10.73 13.01 7.30
N LYS A 296 10.36 13.06 8.58
CA LYS A 296 10.47 14.29 9.37
C LYS A 296 11.93 14.73 9.50
N ARG A 297 12.84 13.78 9.71
CA ARG A 297 14.28 14.06 9.83
C ARG A 297 14.89 14.57 8.53
N SER A 298 14.54 13.98 7.37
CA SER A 298 15.04 14.45 6.07
C SER A 298 14.57 15.87 5.72
N HIS A 299 13.40 16.30 6.21
CA HIS A 299 12.94 17.68 6.05
C HIS A 299 13.66 18.68 6.98
N GLN A 300 14.16 18.23 8.13
CA GLN A 300 14.90 19.07 9.07
C GLN A 300 16.37 19.24 8.67
N GLU A 301 16.97 18.27 7.99
CA GLU A 301 18.36 18.35 7.49
C GLU A 301 18.47 19.17 6.18
N ALA A 302 17.34 19.44 5.51
CA ALA A 302 17.27 20.21 4.26
C ALA A 302 16.82 21.68 4.44
N ALA A 303 16.56 22.11 5.68
CA ALA A 303 16.20 23.49 6.06
C ALA A 303 17.36 24.15 6.82
#